data_AF-A0A830BMP4-F1
#
_entry.id   AF-A0A830BMP4-F1
#
_cell.length_a   1.000
_cell.length_b   1.000
_cell.length_c   1.000
_cell.angle_alpha   90.00
_cell.angle_beta   90.00
_cell.angle_gamma   90.00
#
_symmetry.space_group_name_H-M   'P 1'
#
loop_
_entity.id
_entity.type
_entity.pdbx_description
1 polymer ?
#
loop_
_entity_poly.entity_id
_entity_poly.type
_entity_poly.pdbx_seq_one_letter_code
_entity_poly.pdbx_strand_id
1 'polypeptide(L)'
;MRVHCASGDDELGYHNLSVYQEFSWKFCNAPTTLFFCHLWWGKKQRAFDVYTAKFRPYSDYYWIARSDAIYLSHDNKSFAKPSTLFFCHIWWGKKQRAFDVYAAKFIPYSQYYWLAKAEGIYLSNDNSFFTKKFDWQ
;
A
#
# COMPACT_ATOMS: atom_id res chain seq x y z
N MET A 1 8.04 15.88 -4.73
CA MET A 1 7.12 14.75 -4.53
C MET A 1 6.11 15.16 -3.47
N ARG A 2 4.84 14.84 -3.63
CA ARG A 2 3.84 14.98 -2.56
C ARG A 2 3.60 13.61 -1.94
N VAL A 3 3.42 13.56 -0.62
CA VAL A 3 3.07 12.34 0.11
C VAL A 3 1.92 12.64 1.05
N HIS A 4 0.99 11.71 1.20
CA HIS A 4 -0.05 11.70 2.22
C HIS A 4 0.00 10.35 2.92
N CYS A 5 -0.07 10.34 4.24
CA CYS A 5 -0.06 9.12 5.03
C CYS A 5 -1.13 9.17 6.11
N ALA A 6 -1.73 8.03 6.43
CA ALA A 6 -2.74 7.92 7.48
C ALA A 6 -2.86 6.48 8.02
N SER A 7 -3.48 6.34 9.20
CA SER A 7 -3.83 5.06 9.83
C SER A 7 -5.18 5.17 10.54
N GLY A 8 -6.25 4.62 9.95
CA GLY A 8 -7.59 4.75 10.54
C GLY A 8 -7.98 6.21 10.68
N ASP A 9 -8.19 6.67 11.92
CA ASP A 9 -8.51 8.06 12.25
C ASP A 9 -7.26 8.94 12.50
N ASP A 10 -6.05 8.37 12.44
CA ASP A 10 -4.79 9.08 12.61
C ASP A 10 -4.30 9.64 11.27
N GLU A 11 -4.49 10.96 11.08
CA GLU A 11 -4.09 11.70 9.89
C GLU A 11 -2.69 12.29 10.06
N LEU A 12 -1.70 11.74 9.34
CA LEU A 12 -0.35 12.30 9.31
C LEU A 12 -0.23 13.46 8.31
N GLY A 13 -1.22 13.62 7.43
CA GLY A 13 -1.37 14.77 6.55
C GLY A 13 -0.52 14.73 5.28
N TYR A 14 -0.57 15.84 4.53
CA TYR A 14 0.14 16.01 3.26
C TYR A 14 1.49 16.69 3.46
N HIS A 15 2.54 16.14 2.86
CA HIS A 15 3.89 16.69 2.89
C HIS A 15 4.44 16.83 1.47
N ASN A 16 5.13 17.94 1.20
CA ASN A 16 5.84 18.15 -0.06
C ASN A 16 7.35 17.95 0.20
N LEU A 17 7.91 16.91 -0.40
CA LEU A 17 9.31 16.50 -0.26
C LEU A 17 10.09 16.82 -1.54
N SER A 18 11.20 17.52 -1.38
CA SER A 18 12.23 17.69 -2.41
C SER A 18 13.14 16.46 -2.47
N VAL A 19 14.05 16.42 -3.45
CA VAL A 19 15.06 15.35 -3.52
C VAL A 19 15.88 15.38 -2.22
N TYR A 20 16.15 14.20 -1.65
CA TYR A 20 16.86 14.01 -0.37
C TYR A 20 16.15 14.49 0.91
N GLN A 21 14.90 14.93 0.83
CA GLN A 21 14.10 15.20 2.03
C GLN A 21 13.37 13.94 2.51
N GLU A 22 13.21 13.82 3.82
CA GLU A 22 12.50 12.74 4.47
C GLU A 22 11.29 13.24 5.26
N PHE A 23 10.29 12.36 5.36
CA PHE A 23 9.16 12.50 6.26
C PHE A 23 9.13 11.26 7.15
N SER A 24 9.23 11.44 8.47
CA SER A 24 9.30 10.35 9.43
C SER A 24 8.37 10.63 10.63
N TRP A 25 7.83 9.56 11.20
CA TRP A 25 6.99 9.61 12.39
C TRP A 25 7.20 8.35 13.22
N LYS A 26 6.76 8.40 14.48
CA LYS A 26 6.80 7.29 15.44
C LYS A 26 5.40 7.06 15.99
N PHE A 27 5.06 5.80 16.27
CA PHE A 27 3.76 5.42 16.80
C PHE A 27 3.90 4.20 17.72
N CYS A 28 2.88 3.98 18.56
CA CYS A 28 2.77 2.77 19.38
C CYS A 28 2.07 1.67 18.59
N ASN A 29 2.67 0.49 18.53
CA ASN A 29 2.13 -0.60 17.73
C ASN A 29 1.02 -1.38 18.47
N ALA A 30 -0.24 -1.20 18.03
CA ALA A 30 -1.35 -2.10 18.34
C ALA A 30 -1.48 -3.23 17.31
N PRO A 31 -2.05 -4.40 17.65
CA PRO A 31 -2.19 -5.55 16.72
C PRO A 31 -2.94 -5.27 15.42
N THR A 32 -3.74 -4.19 15.38
CA THR A 32 -4.53 -3.76 14.23
C THR A 32 -3.93 -2.56 13.49
N THR A 33 -2.75 -2.08 13.90
CA THR A 33 -2.14 -0.87 13.33
C THR A 33 -1.77 -1.10 11.86
N LEU A 34 -2.17 -0.16 11.01
CA LEU A 34 -1.86 -0.13 9.60
C LEU A 34 -1.69 1.31 9.16
N PHE A 35 -0.52 1.65 8.63
CA PHE A 35 -0.30 2.93 7.96
C PHE A 35 -0.22 2.67 6.45
N PHE A 36 -0.94 3.48 5.70
CA PHE A 36 -0.78 3.55 4.25
C PHE A 36 -0.27 4.94 3.86
N CYS A 37 0.43 5.01 2.74
CA CYS A 37 0.82 6.28 2.14
C CYS A 37 0.46 6.31 0.66
N HIS A 38 0.07 7.49 0.18
CA HIS A 38 -0.08 7.81 -1.22
C HIS A 38 1.02 8.80 -1.63
N LEU A 39 1.85 8.41 -2.58
CA LEU A 39 2.94 9.22 -3.11
C LEU A 39 2.58 9.72 -4.52
N TRP A 40 2.92 10.96 -4.82
CA TRP A 40 2.79 11.59 -6.14
C TRP A 40 4.14 12.21 -6.57
N TRP A 41 4.72 11.70 -7.66
CA TRP A 41 5.99 12.19 -8.21
C TRP A 41 5.94 12.29 -9.74
N GLY A 42 6.02 13.53 -10.24
CA GLY A 42 5.79 13.80 -11.65
C GLY A 42 4.38 13.39 -12.07
N LYS A 43 4.26 12.57 -13.13
CA LYS A 43 2.98 11.99 -13.61
C LYS A 43 2.64 10.65 -12.95
N LYS A 44 3.49 10.15 -12.04
CA LYS A 44 3.33 8.85 -11.36
C LYS A 44 2.68 9.07 -9.99
N GLN A 45 1.83 8.14 -9.59
CA GLN A 45 1.29 8.07 -8.24
C GLN A 45 1.18 6.62 -7.80
N ARG A 46 1.32 6.36 -6.50
CA ARG A 46 1.11 5.03 -5.92
C ARG A 46 0.68 5.15 -4.48
N ALA A 47 -0.40 4.46 -4.14
CA ALA A 47 -0.83 4.21 -2.77
C ALA A 47 -0.49 2.77 -2.37
N PHE A 48 0.01 2.58 -1.16
CA PHE A 48 0.38 1.27 -0.62
C PHE A 48 0.51 1.32 0.91
N ASP A 49 0.46 0.15 1.54
CA ASP A 49 0.67 0.01 2.99
C ASP A 49 2.16 0.16 3.31
N VAL A 50 2.52 1.23 4.02
CA VAL A 50 3.89 1.45 4.49
C VAL A 50 4.20 0.67 5.75
N TYR A 51 3.17 0.26 6.49
CA TYR A 51 3.26 -0.55 7.70
C TYR A 51 1.97 -1.34 7.94
N THR A 52 2.10 -2.60 8.36
CA THR A 52 1.02 -3.30 9.07
C THR A 52 1.60 -4.13 10.21
N ALA A 53 0.84 -4.23 11.31
CA ALA A 53 1.18 -5.07 12.44
C ALA A 53 1.35 -6.56 12.08
N LYS A 54 0.89 -7.00 10.91
CA LYS A 54 1.13 -8.36 10.37
C LYS A 54 2.57 -8.58 9.89
N PHE A 55 3.34 -7.52 9.63
CA PHE A 55 4.69 -7.59 9.08
C PHE A 55 5.80 -7.78 10.14
N ARG A 56 5.51 -8.29 11.36
CA ARG A 56 6.53 -8.49 12.42
C ARG A 56 7.70 -9.34 11.88
N PRO A 57 8.94 -8.80 11.87
CA PRO A 57 9.65 -8.49 13.12
C PRO A 57 10.39 -7.12 13.21
N TYR A 58 10.29 -6.23 12.21
CA TYR A 58 11.17 -5.05 12.16
C TYR A 58 10.67 -3.86 12.99
N SER A 59 11.61 -3.12 13.60
CA SER A 59 11.37 -1.87 14.32
C SER A 59 11.11 -0.70 13.37
N ASP A 60 11.83 -0.66 12.25
CA ASP A 60 11.87 0.48 11.35
C ASP A 60 11.56 0.07 9.91
N TYR A 61 10.88 0.98 9.20
CA TYR A 61 10.46 0.83 7.81
C TYR A 61 10.89 2.08 7.04
N TYR A 62 11.91 1.92 6.19
CA TYR A 62 12.43 3.00 5.36
C TYR A 62 11.95 2.81 3.92
N TRP A 63 11.12 3.73 3.45
CA TRP A 63 10.62 3.75 2.09
C TRP A 63 11.30 4.85 1.28
N ILE A 64 11.92 4.49 0.16
CA ILE A 64 12.52 5.45 -0.77
C ILE A 64 11.86 5.36 -2.14
N ALA A 65 11.33 6.49 -2.60
CA ALA A 65 10.83 6.63 -3.98
C ALA A 65 11.98 7.09 -4.88
N ARG A 66 12.29 6.30 -5.91
CA ARG A 66 13.24 6.65 -6.97
C ARG A 66 12.47 6.86 -8.29
N SER A 67 13.20 7.26 -9.33
CA SER A 67 12.61 7.50 -10.65
C SER A 67 11.94 6.26 -11.26
N ASP A 68 12.45 5.07 -10.93
CA ASP A 68 11.99 3.79 -11.46
C ASP A 68 10.98 3.08 -10.55
N ALA A 69 11.24 3.02 -9.24
CA ALA A 69 10.43 2.25 -8.29
C ALA A 69 10.47 2.81 -6.86
N ILE A 70 9.66 2.22 -6.00
CA ILE A 70 9.70 2.44 -4.55
C ILE A 70 10.39 1.24 -3.92
N TYR A 71 11.32 1.50 -3.02
CA TYR A 71 12.11 0.49 -2.34
C TYR A 71 11.87 0.53 -0.83
N LEU A 72 11.95 -0.62 -0.20
CA LEU A 72 11.87 -0.80 1.25
C LEU A 72 13.23 -1.24 1.80
N SER A 73 13.59 -0.70 2.95
CA SER A 73 14.70 -1.15 3.79
C SER A 73 14.25 -1.21 5.25
N HIS A 74 14.85 -2.12 6.02
CA HIS A 74 14.65 -2.23 7.47
C HIS A 74 15.91 -1.84 8.28
N ASP A 75 17.02 -1.56 7.60
CA ASP A 75 18.32 -1.21 8.19
C ASP A 75 18.86 0.15 7.69
N ASN A 76 18.07 0.84 6.85
CA ASN A 76 18.42 2.05 6.09
C ASN A 76 19.72 1.92 5.26
N LYS A 77 20.13 0.69 4.93
CA LYS A 77 21.35 0.38 4.16
C LYS A 77 21.05 -0.45 2.92
N SER A 78 20.21 -1.47 3.09
CA SER A 78 19.87 -2.45 2.07
C SER A 78 18.44 -2.20 1.55
N PHE A 79 18.32 -1.59 0.37
CA PHE A 79 17.03 -1.27 -0.25
C PHE A 79 16.63 -2.29 -1.29
N ALA A 80 15.52 -2.99 -1.06
CA ALA A 80 14.96 -3.95 -1.99
C ALA A 80 13.65 -3.42 -2.59
N LYS A 81 13.38 -3.76 -3.86
CA LYS A 81 12.02 -3.64 -4.41
C LYS A 81 11.15 -4.66 -3.66
N PRO A 82 10.04 -4.27 -3.00
CA PRO A 82 9.15 -5.23 -2.38
C PRO A 82 8.78 -6.32 -3.41
N SER A 83 8.82 -7.60 -3.01
CA SER A 83 8.60 -8.71 -3.91
C SER A 83 7.24 -8.61 -4.59
N THR A 84 7.26 -8.81 -5.91
CA THR A 84 6.22 -8.61 -6.93
C THR A 84 4.82 -8.40 -6.35
N LEU A 85 4.42 -7.13 -6.29
CA LEU A 85 3.04 -6.73 -6.06
C LEU A 85 2.39 -6.54 -7.43
N PHE A 86 1.44 -7.39 -7.84
CA PHE A 86 0.58 -6.99 -8.96
C PHE A 86 -0.34 -5.92 -8.40
N PHE A 87 -0.16 -4.70 -8.89
CA PHE A 87 -0.95 -3.56 -8.47
C PHE A 87 -2.04 -3.32 -9.52
N CYS A 88 -3.27 -3.12 -9.06
CA CYS A 88 -4.33 -2.62 -9.92
C CYS A 88 -4.86 -1.31 -9.38
N HIS A 89 -5.03 -0.39 -10.31
CA HIS A 89 -5.87 0.77 -10.14
C HIS A 89 -7.15 0.48 -10.91
N ILE A 90 -8.28 0.45 -10.21
CA ILE A 90 -9.59 0.14 -10.79
C ILE A 90 -10.46 1.39 -10.69
N TRP A 91 -11.22 1.67 -11.76
CA TRP A 91 -12.18 2.76 -11.84
C TRP A 91 -13.60 2.22 -11.96
N TRP A 92 -14.56 2.89 -11.30
CA TRP A 92 -16.00 2.65 -11.44
C TRP A 92 -16.74 3.99 -11.53
N GLY A 93 -17.00 4.45 -12.75
CA GLY A 93 -17.51 5.80 -12.98
C GLY A 93 -16.50 6.85 -12.50
N LYS A 94 -16.90 7.69 -11.52
CA LYS A 94 -16.00 8.68 -10.88
C LYS A 94 -15.24 8.14 -9.67
N LYS A 95 -15.51 6.90 -9.24
CA LYS A 95 -14.84 6.25 -8.11
C LYS A 95 -13.56 5.60 -8.59
N GLN A 96 -12.55 5.54 -7.73
CA GLN A 96 -11.31 4.83 -8.04
C GLN A 96 -10.74 4.18 -6.80
N ARG A 97 -9.99 3.09 -6.98
CA ARG A 97 -9.18 2.54 -5.89
C ARG A 97 -7.96 1.83 -6.44
N ALA A 98 -6.85 2.07 -5.76
CA ALA A 98 -5.56 1.47 -6.01
C ALA A 98 -5.25 0.51 -4.86
N PHE A 99 -4.87 -0.73 -5.18
CA PHE A 99 -4.52 -1.74 -4.19
C PHE A 99 -3.60 -2.81 -4.80
N ASP A 100 -2.90 -3.52 -3.91
CA ASP A 100 -2.09 -4.68 -4.31
C ASP A 100 -2.99 -5.92 -4.44
N VAL A 101 -3.05 -6.47 -5.65
CA VAL A 101 -3.88 -7.60 -6.10
C VAL A 101 -3.22 -8.94 -5.80
N TYR A 102 -1.90 -8.92 -5.65
CA TYR A 102 -1.06 -10.08 -5.40
C TYR A 102 0.16 -9.63 -4.61
N ALA A 103 0.57 -10.41 -3.60
CA ALA A 103 1.86 -10.29 -2.95
C ALA A 103 2.49 -11.68 -2.88
N ALA A 104 3.66 -11.87 -3.49
CA ALA A 104 4.32 -13.18 -3.59
C ALA A 104 4.54 -13.89 -2.25
N LYS A 105 4.58 -13.12 -1.14
CA LYS A 105 4.82 -13.62 0.22
C LYS A 105 3.58 -14.23 0.89
N PHE A 106 2.40 -14.14 0.28
CA PHE A 106 1.11 -14.36 0.95
C PHE A 106 0.23 -15.48 0.37
N ILE A 107 0.79 -16.41 -0.41
CA ILE A 107 -0.05 -17.27 -1.25
C ILE A 107 0.17 -18.77 -1.02
N PRO A 108 -0.84 -19.47 -0.49
CA PRO A 108 -0.98 -20.93 -0.61
C PRO A 108 -1.75 -21.40 -1.87
N TYR A 109 -2.35 -20.50 -2.67
CA TYR A 109 -3.24 -20.83 -3.81
C TYR A 109 -2.77 -20.26 -5.16
N SER A 110 -2.87 -21.02 -6.25
CA SER A 110 -2.34 -20.58 -7.56
C SER A 110 -3.10 -19.43 -8.23
N GLN A 111 -4.34 -19.10 -7.81
CA GLN A 111 -5.17 -18.11 -8.50
C GLN A 111 -6.09 -17.33 -7.55
N TYR A 112 -6.31 -16.05 -7.88
CA TYR A 112 -7.27 -15.16 -7.23
C TYR A 112 -8.07 -14.40 -8.28
N TYR A 113 -9.34 -14.16 -7.98
CA TYR A 113 -10.31 -13.45 -8.81
C TYR A 113 -10.75 -12.18 -8.09
N TRP A 114 -10.65 -11.05 -8.79
CA TRP A 114 -11.05 -9.75 -8.27
C TRP A 114 -12.26 -9.24 -9.05
N LEU A 115 -13.29 -8.81 -8.31
CA LEU A 115 -14.55 -8.34 -8.87
C LEU A 115 -14.89 -6.96 -8.32
N ALA A 116 -15.03 -5.98 -9.21
CA ALA A 116 -15.48 -4.63 -8.87
C ALA A 116 -17.01 -4.53 -9.00
N LYS A 117 -17.67 -4.01 -7.97
CA LYS A 117 -19.12 -3.76 -7.92
C LYS A 117 -19.39 -2.32 -7.47
N ALA A 118 -20.62 -1.84 -7.56
CA ALA A 118 -20.98 -0.46 -7.22
C ALA A 118 -20.64 -0.08 -5.76
N GLU A 119 -20.69 -1.07 -4.87
CA GLU A 119 -20.47 -0.98 -3.44
C GLU A 119 -19.02 -1.20 -2.99
N GLY A 120 -18.16 -1.81 -3.83
CA GLY A 120 -16.75 -2.03 -3.50
C GLY A 120 -16.05 -3.09 -4.35
N ILE A 121 -14.94 -3.60 -3.85
CA ILE A 121 -14.05 -4.54 -4.52
C ILE A 121 -13.97 -5.83 -3.72
N TYR A 122 -14.15 -6.94 -4.43
CA TYR A 122 -14.32 -8.27 -3.88
C TYR A 122 -13.20 -9.20 -4.34
N LEU A 123 -12.85 -10.15 -3.48
CA LEU A 123 -11.84 -11.18 -3.74
C LEU A 123 -12.45 -12.57 -3.59
N SER A 124 -12.09 -13.47 -4.49
CA SER A 124 -12.36 -14.90 -4.44
C SER A 124 -11.11 -15.69 -4.79
N ASN A 125 -10.94 -16.87 -4.20
CA ASN A 125 -9.89 -17.85 -4.55
C ASN A 125 -10.43 -19.02 -5.40
N ASP A 126 -11.76 -19.13 -5.57
CA ASP A 126 -12.43 -20.23 -6.27
C ASP A 126 -13.41 -19.75 -7.36
N ASN A 127 -13.44 -18.44 -7.61
CA ASN A 127 -14.38 -17.74 -8.50
C ASN A 127 -15.87 -17.98 -8.19
N SER A 128 -16.18 -18.52 -7.01
CA SER A 128 -17.53 -18.95 -6.62
C SER A 128 -18.03 -18.12 -5.46
N PHE A 129 -17.20 -17.94 -4.43
CA PHE A 129 -17.52 -17.13 -3.27
C PHE A 129 -16.65 -15.86 -3.20
N PHE A 130 -17.31 -14.70 -3.16
CA PHE A 130 -16.65 -13.39 -3.18
C PHE A 130 -16.79 -12.67 -1.85
N THR A 131 -15.66 -12.34 -1.23
CA THR A 131 -15.60 -11.55 0.01
C THR A 131 -15.25 -10.10 -0.31
N LYS A 132 -16.01 -9.14 0.23
CA LYS A 132 -15.67 -7.72 0.10
C LYS A 132 -14.35 -7.44 0.82
N LYS A 133 -13.38 -6.87 0.12
CA LYS A 133 -12.07 -6.50 0.67
C LYS A 133 -11.92 -5.01 0.84
N PHE A 134 -12.49 -4.22 -0.07
CA PHE A 134 -12.30 -2.79 -0.10
C PHE A 134 -13.59 -2.07 -0.47
N ASP A 135 -13.86 -0.94 0.16
CA ASP A 135 -14.85 0.05 -0.32
C ASP A 135 -14.28 0.87 -1.50
N TRP A 136 -15.05 1.79 -2.06
CA TRP A 136 -14.48 2.77 -2.98
C TRP A 136 -13.86 3.95 -2.21
N GLN A 137 -12.90 4.66 -2.82
CA GLN A 137 -12.53 6.02 -2.45
C GLN A 137 -13.28 7.03 -3.33
#